data_AF-A0A168G786-F1
#
_entry.id   AF-A0A168G786-F1
#
_cell.length_a   1.000
_cell.length_b   1.000
_cell.length_c   1.000
_cell.angle_alpha   90.00
_cell.angle_beta   90.00
_cell.angle_gamma   90.00
#
_symmetry.space_group_name_H-M   'P 1'
#
loop_
_entity.id
_entity.type
_entity.pdbx_description
1 polymer ?
#
loop_
_entity_poly.entity_id
_entity_poly.type
_entity_poly.pdbx_seq_one_letter_code
_entity_poly.pdbx_strand_id
1 'polypeptide(L)'
;MANTPFSTALQRHEYGLTKYPSRSVNLLDRLMNNAHGDSGTTGTATSIGAGLGGLSAAIALARRGNQVTVFEQAGKIGEIGAGIQLPPNCTRFLRQWGVTSHFQDSVVEPEAITLRRWENGVPLGTTKLVPDFQFKFGSPYYLMHRADFHTALVKCARQLGVEIQTGSRVISYNSDANSASVQTADGLVVSADLIIAADGIKSLARSTILGGIPNPPLNTGFAAYRATVDTRLMRDHADLRGLFESPNISLWIGENRHVMTYCISGGKKLNMVLSHPENESNVGDIPGGSRLDMETTLAEMRKQFEGWDPV
;
A
#
# COMPACT_ATOMS: atom_id res chain seq x y z
N MET A 1 14.01 29.36 34.15
CA MET A 1 12.67 29.17 34.74
C MET A 1 11.68 30.01 33.97
N ALA A 2 10.80 29.37 33.19
CA ALA A 2 9.44 29.80 32.87
C ALA A 2 8.81 28.67 32.04
N ASN A 3 8.21 27.71 32.76
CA ASN A 3 7.38 26.66 32.17
C ASN A 3 6.03 27.29 31.79
N THR A 4 5.75 27.40 30.50
CA THR A 4 4.39 27.64 30.02
C THR A 4 3.78 26.27 29.69
N PRO A 5 2.74 25.80 30.39
CA PRO A 5 2.17 24.48 30.12
C PRO A 5 1.36 24.55 28.82
N PHE A 6 1.69 23.66 27.87
CA PHE A 6 0.80 23.35 26.76
C PHE A 6 -0.49 22.72 27.31
N SER A 7 -1.54 23.54 27.38
CA SER A 7 -2.90 23.06 27.64
C SER A 7 -3.41 22.34 26.40
N THR A 8 -3.25 21.02 26.34
CA THR A 8 -3.97 20.16 25.40
C THR A 8 -5.39 19.92 25.91
N ALA A 9 -6.25 20.92 25.78
CA ALA A 9 -7.68 20.69 25.77
C ALA A 9 -8.07 20.24 24.35
N LEU A 10 -7.94 18.94 24.08
CA LEU A 10 -8.66 18.31 22.98
C LEU A 10 -10.15 18.48 23.29
N GLN A 11 -10.79 19.49 22.68
CA GLN A 11 -12.25 19.55 22.61
C GLN A 11 -12.71 18.25 21.95
N ARG A 12 -13.24 17.33 22.75
CA ARG A 12 -14.01 16.19 22.25
C ARG A 12 -15.20 16.79 21.52
N HIS A 13 -15.15 16.84 20.19
CA HIS A 13 -16.36 16.98 19.41
C HIS A 13 -17.27 15.81 19.78
N GLU A 14 -18.44 16.11 20.33
CA GLU A 14 -19.52 15.15 20.50
C GLU A 14 -20.01 14.74 19.11
N TYR A 15 -19.31 13.78 18.50
CA TYR A 15 -19.90 12.95 17.46
C TYR A 15 -21.20 12.37 18.04
N GLY A 16 -22.32 12.48 17.31
CA GLY A 16 -23.59 11.90 17.74
C GLY A 16 -23.35 10.49 18.27
N LEU A 17 -23.63 10.28 19.56
CA LEU A 17 -23.21 9.10 20.31
C LEU A 17 -23.64 7.83 19.57
N THR A 18 -22.70 7.16 18.90
CA THR A 18 -22.89 5.79 18.46
C THR A 18 -23.27 4.97 19.69
N LYS A 19 -24.49 4.42 19.72
CA LYS A 19 -24.91 3.51 20.80
C LYS A 19 -23.99 2.29 20.77
N TYR A 20 -23.28 2.10 21.88
CA TYR A 20 -22.33 1.01 22.06
C TYR A 20 -22.98 -0.10 22.89
N PRO A 21 -22.69 -1.39 22.61
CA PRO A 21 -21.86 -1.88 21.50
C PRO A 21 -22.63 -1.93 20.17
N SER A 22 -21.96 -1.56 19.07
CA SER A 22 -22.51 -1.69 17.71
C SER A 22 -22.38 -3.12 17.17
N ARG A 23 -23.04 -3.44 16.05
CA ARG A 23 -22.86 -4.74 15.37
C ARG A 23 -21.40 -5.04 15.05
N SER A 24 -20.63 -4.01 14.66
CA SER A 24 -19.19 -4.13 14.39
C SER A 24 -18.42 -4.56 15.63
N VAL A 25 -18.70 -3.96 16.79
CA VAL A 25 -18.05 -4.31 18.06
C VAL A 25 -18.40 -5.74 18.45
N ASN A 26 -19.68 -6.11 18.37
CA ASN A 26 -20.12 -7.46 18.68
C ASN A 26 -19.49 -8.51 17.76
N LEU A 27 -19.24 -8.19 16.49
CA LEU A 27 -18.51 -9.07 15.59
C LEU A 27 -17.03 -9.17 16.00
N LEU A 28 -16.37 -8.04 16.25
CA LEU A 28 -14.96 -8.02 16.64
C LEU A 28 -14.71 -8.74 17.97
N ASP A 29 -15.56 -8.53 18.97
CA ASP A 29 -15.48 -9.23 20.26
C ASP A 29 -15.63 -10.73 20.08
N ARG A 30 -16.56 -11.19 19.24
CA ARG A 30 -16.68 -12.61 18.88
C ARG A 30 -15.42 -13.14 18.20
N LEU A 31 -14.83 -12.38 17.27
CA LEU A 31 -13.60 -12.80 16.59
C LEU A 31 -12.40 -12.87 17.52
N MET A 32 -12.32 -12.00 18.52
CA MET A 32 -11.26 -12.01 19.53
C MET A 32 -11.45 -13.13 20.56
N ASN A 33 -12.69 -13.38 20.98
CA ASN A 33 -13.01 -14.38 22.00
C ASN A 33 -13.11 -15.81 21.45
N ASN A 34 -13.45 -15.99 20.17
CA ASN A 34 -13.48 -17.29 19.49
C ASN A 34 -12.10 -17.72 18.96
N ALA A 35 -11.01 -17.36 19.65
CA ALA A 35 -9.69 -17.93 19.38
C ALA A 35 -9.65 -19.47 19.58
N HIS A 36 -10.69 -20.04 20.21
CA HIS A 36 -10.88 -21.47 20.43
C HIS A 36 -12.13 -22.01 19.73
N GLY A 37 -12.10 -22.08 18.39
CA GLY A 37 -12.80 -23.13 17.64
C GLY A 37 -14.33 -23.19 17.63
N ASP A 38 -15.07 -22.22 18.17
CA ASP A 38 -16.54 -22.30 18.13
C ASP A 38 -17.08 -21.87 16.76
N SER A 39 -17.55 -22.85 15.99
CA SER A 39 -18.03 -22.77 14.60
C SER A 39 -19.45 -22.19 14.46
N GLY A 40 -19.89 -21.35 15.42
CA GLY A 40 -21.30 -21.09 15.64
C GLY A 40 -21.95 -19.94 14.86
N THR A 41 -21.21 -18.90 14.45
CA THR A 41 -21.85 -17.76 13.75
C THR A 41 -20.95 -17.13 12.69
N THR A 42 -21.30 -17.35 11.42
CA THR A 42 -20.76 -16.64 10.26
C THR A 42 -21.18 -15.17 10.30
N GLY A 43 -20.24 -14.25 10.54
CA GLY A 43 -20.47 -12.81 10.41
C GLY A 43 -20.45 -12.37 8.95
N THR A 44 -21.11 -11.26 8.64
CA THR A 44 -21.04 -10.61 7.33
C THR A 44 -20.14 -9.38 7.40
N ALA A 45 -19.24 -9.23 6.43
CA ALA A 45 -18.39 -8.05 6.32
C ALA A 45 -18.33 -7.53 4.89
N THR A 46 -18.26 -6.21 4.76
CA THR A 46 -18.17 -5.55 3.47
C THR A 46 -16.94 -4.64 3.47
N SER A 47 -16.04 -4.80 2.49
CA SER A 47 -14.90 -3.91 2.30
C SER A 47 -15.11 -3.00 1.09
N ILE A 48 -14.89 -1.70 1.28
CA ILE A 48 -15.04 -0.70 0.24
C ILE A 48 -13.66 -0.39 -0.32
N GLY A 49 -13.37 -0.87 -1.53
CA GLY A 49 -12.10 -0.75 -2.23
C GLY A 49 -11.35 -2.08 -2.32
N ALA A 50 -11.05 -2.53 -3.54
CA ALA A 50 -10.22 -3.72 -3.80
C ALA A 50 -8.73 -3.37 -3.92
N GLY A 51 -8.27 -2.35 -3.19
CA GLY A 51 -6.84 -2.07 -3.03
C GLY A 51 -6.15 -3.09 -2.10
N LEU A 52 -4.82 -2.94 -1.94
CA LEU A 52 -4.03 -3.85 -1.09
C LEU A 52 -4.58 -3.98 0.34
N GLY A 53 -5.03 -2.87 0.93
CA GLY A 53 -5.62 -2.84 2.27
C GLY A 53 -6.96 -3.57 2.36
N GLY A 54 -7.90 -3.27 1.45
CA GLY A 54 -9.23 -3.88 1.44
C GLY A 54 -9.18 -5.39 1.17
N LEU A 55 -8.36 -5.81 0.20
CA LEU A 55 -8.14 -7.24 -0.07
C LEU A 55 -7.49 -7.96 1.12
N SER A 56 -6.51 -7.33 1.77
CA SER A 56 -5.87 -7.91 2.96
C SER A 56 -6.85 -8.07 4.13
N ALA A 57 -7.70 -7.06 4.37
CA ALA A 57 -8.75 -7.14 5.38
C ALA A 57 -9.78 -8.24 5.05
N ALA A 58 -10.18 -8.34 3.79
CA ALA A 58 -11.11 -9.36 3.34
C ALA A 58 -10.56 -10.78 3.52
N ILE A 59 -9.28 -11.01 3.15
CA ILE A 59 -8.59 -12.28 3.38
C ILE A 59 -8.56 -12.61 4.88
N ALA A 60 -8.19 -11.65 5.73
CA ALA A 60 -8.10 -11.88 7.17
C ALA A 60 -9.45 -12.30 7.77
N LEU A 61 -10.55 -11.67 7.36
CA LEU A 61 -11.90 -11.98 7.82
C LEU A 61 -12.43 -13.30 7.24
N ALA A 62 -12.23 -13.56 5.96
CA ALA A 62 -12.66 -14.81 5.31
C ALA A 62 -11.95 -16.03 5.92
N ARG A 63 -10.66 -15.91 6.25
CA ARG A 63 -9.91 -16.95 6.99
C ARG A 63 -10.47 -17.26 8.38
N ARG A 64 -11.27 -16.36 8.94
CA ARG A 64 -11.99 -16.55 10.21
C ARG A 64 -13.44 -17.01 10.02
N GLY A 65 -13.81 -17.43 8.81
CA GLY A 65 -15.13 -18.00 8.50
C GLY A 65 -16.23 -16.97 8.22
N ASN A 66 -15.88 -15.69 8.03
CA ASN A 66 -16.87 -14.65 7.71
C ASN A 66 -17.20 -14.63 6.21
N GLN A 67 -18.44 -14.30 5.87
CA GLN A 67 -18.83 -13.98 4.50
C GLN A 67 -18.39 -12.55 4.20
N VAL A 68 -17.55 -12.39 3.17
CA VAL A 68 -16.98 -11.09 2.83
C VAL A 68 -17.25 -10.72 1.38
N THR A 69 -17.77 -9.52 1.19
CA THR A 69 -17.93 -8.90 -0.14
C THR A 69 -17.04 -7.66 -0.23
N VAL A 70 -16.32 -7.51 -1.33
CA VAL A 70 -15.48 -6.35 -1.65
C VAL A 70 -16.10 -5.58 -2.81
N PHE A 71 -16.40 -4.30 -2.61
CA PHE A 71 -16.89 -3.42 -3.66
C PHE A 71 -15.74 -2.56 -4.20
N GLU A 72 -15.52 -2.60 -5.51
CA GLU A 72 -14.50 -1.84 -6.22
C GLU A 72 -15.15 -0.93 -7.26
N GLN A 73 -14.78 0.35 -7.24
CA GLN A 73 -15.33 1.34 -8.17
C GLN A 73 -14.87 1.11 -9.61
N ALA A 74 -13.65 0.60 -9.83
CA ALA A 74 -13.13 0.33 -11.15
C ALA A 74 -13.91 -0.79 -11.83
N GLY A 75 -14.22 -0.62 -13.12
CA GLY A 75 -14.98 -1.62 -13.90
C GLY A 75 -14.21 -2.93 -14.15
N LYS A 76 -12.90 -2.96 -13.87
CA LYS A 76 -12.07 -4.16 -13.94
C LYS A 76 -11.11 -4.17 -12.76
N ILE A 77 -10.92 -5.35 -12.17
CA ILE A 77 -9.87 -5.58 -11.19
C ILE A 77 -8.52 -5.47 -11.89
N GLY A 78 -7.67 -4.60 -11.38
CA GLY A 78 -6.32 -4.43 -11.83
C GLY A 78 -5.61 -3.38 -11.01
N GLU A 79 -4.30 -3.38 -11.11
CA GLU A 79 -3.46 -2.41 -10.45
C GLU A 79 -2.35 -2.01 -11.41
N ILE A 80 -2.10 -0.71 -11.49
CA ILE A 80 -0.97 -0.16 -12.24
C ILE A 80 -0.01 0.38 -11.18
N GLY A 81 1.26 0.00 -11.28
CA GLY A 81 2.21 0.45 -10.28
C GLY A 81 3.62 0.02 -10.59
N ALA A 82 4.53 0.61 -9.83
CA ALA A 82 5.94 0.26 -9.85
C ALA A 82 6.22 -0.84 -8.82
N GLY A 83 7.48 -0.96 -8.40
CA GLY A 83 7.88 -1.84 -7.31
C GLY A 83 7.24 -1.46 -5.97
N ILE A 84 7.06 -2.47 -5.13
CA ILE A 84 6.69 -2.34 -3.72
C ILE A 84 7.62 -3.20 -2.87
N GLN A 85 7.93 -2.69 -1.68
CA GLN A 85 8.75 -3.37 -0.70
C GLN A 85 7.87 -3.95 0.40
N LEU A 86 8.12 -5.20 0.77
CA LEU A 86 7.37 -5.95 1.77
C LEU A 86 8.33 -6.40 2.89
N PRO A 87 8.48 -5.59 3.94
CA PRO A 87 9.28 -5.94 5.11
C PRO A 87 8.66 -7.06 5.97
N PRO A 88 9.40 -7.62 6.95
CA PRO A 88 8.95 -8.76 7.78
C PRO A 88 7.66 -8.57 8.57
N ASN A 89 7.30 -7.34 8.91
CA ASN A 89 6.01 -7.02 9.55
C ASN A 89 4.82 -7.22 8.60
N CYS A 90 5.03 -7.20 7.28
CA CYS A 90 4.03 -7.54 6.27
C CYS A 90 4.13 -9.02 5.87
N THR A 91 5.32 -9.50 5.49
CA THR A 91 5.49 -10.83 4.90
C THR A 91 5.11 -11.96 5.85
N ARG A 92 5.24 -11.78 7.17
CA ARG A 92 4.81 -12.78 8.15
C ARG A 92 3.32 -13.13 8.01
N PHE A 93 2.48 -12.12 7.76
CA PHE A 93 1.05 -12.30 7.60
C PHE A 93 0.74 -12.90 6.24
N LEU A 94 1.42 -12.44 5.18
CA LEU A 94 1.24 -13.01 3.84
C LEU A 94 1.57 -14.51 3.80
N ARG A 95 2.62 -14.94 4.52
CA ARG A 95 2.99 -16.35 4.70
C ARG A 95 1.91 -17.10 5.47
N GLN A 96 1.52 -16.60 6.64
CA GLN A 96 0.47 -17.22 7.46
C GLN A 96 -0.86 -17.32 6.70
N TRP A 97 -1.16 -16.33 5.87
CA TRP A 97 -2.38 -16.24 5.08
C TRP A 97 -2.35 -17.09 3.82
N GLY A 98 -1.20 -17.67 3.46
CA GLY A 98 -1.03 -18.49 2.27
C GLY A 98 -0.97 -17.68 0.98
N VAL A 99 -0.88 -16.35 1.03
CA VAL A 99 -0.82 -15.48 -0.16
C VAL A 99 0.46 -15.75 -0.97
N THR A 100 1.54 -16.14 -0.29
CA THR A 100 2.86 -16.35 -0.92
C THR A 100 2.86 -17.39 -2.02
N SER A 101 1.97 -18.39 -1.98
CA SER A 101 1.85 -19.41 -3.04
C SER A 101 1.42 -18.82 -4.39
N HIS A 102 0.82 -17.62 -4.40
CA HIS A 102 0.33 -16.97 -5.61
C HIS A 102 1.33 -16.01 -6.27
N PHE A 103 2.52 -15.81 -5.67
CA PHE A 103 3.53 -14.88 -6.19
C PHE A 103 4.98 -15.38 -6.12
N GLN A 104 5.22 -16.68 -5.89
CA GLN A 104 6.57 -17.23 -5.69
C GLN A 104 7.53 -16.90 -6.86
N ASP A 105 7.05 -16.93 -8.10
CA ASP A 105 7.89 -16.66 -9.28
C ASP A 105 8.10 -15.17 -9.58
N SER A 106 7.35 -14.29 -8.92
CA SER A 106 7.38 -12.84 -9.16
C SER A 106 8.17 -12.08 -8.09
N VAL A 107 8.51 -12.73 -6.98
CA VAL A 107 9.18 -12.11 -5.84
C VAL A 107 10.70 -12.11 -6.03
N VAL A 108 11.33 -11.07 -5.49
CA VAL A 108 12.78 -10.98 -5.34
C VAL A 108 13.08 -10.84 -3.85
N GLU A 109 14.01 -11.64 -3.33
CA GLU A 109 14.52 -11.51 -1.98
C GLU A 109 15.87 -10.77 -2.04
N PRO A 110 15.95 -9.50 -1.60
CA PRO A 110 17.19 -8.75 -1.61
C PRO A 110 18.13 -9.22 -0.50
N GLU A 111 19.42 -9.32 -0.80
CA GLU A 111 20.47 -9.67 0.16
C GLU A 111 20.72 -8.56 1.18
N ALA A 112 20.58 -7.31 0.75
CA ALA A 112 20.89 -6.13 1.56
C ALA A 112 20.09 -4.89 1.14
N ILE A 113 20.19 -3.85 1.99
CA ILE A 113 19.91 -2.46 1.65
C ILE A 113 21.25 -1.71 1.72
N THR A 114 21.66 -1.12 0.60
CA THR A 114 22.93 -0.40 0.49
C THR A 114 22.67 1.09 0.30
N LEU A 115 23.04 1.87 1.30
CA LEU A 115 23.05 3.33 1.23
C LEU A 115 24.29 3.77 0.47
N ARG A 116 24.12 4.62 -0.54
CA ARG A 116 25.16 5.08 -1.44
C ARG A 116 25.25 6.60 -1.41
N ARG A 117 26.47 7.09 -1.55
CA ARG A 117 26.74 8.50 -1.76
C ARG A 117 26.21 8.92 -3.13
N TRP A 118 25.46 10.01 -3.20
CA TRP A 118 24.84 10.45 -4.46
C TRP A 118 25.86 10.87 -5.52
N GLU A 119 27.01 11.45 -5.14
CA GLU A 119 28.00 11.97 -6.09
C GLU A 119 28.73 10.88 -6.89
N ASN A 120 28.95 9.71 -6.28
CA ASN A 120 29.90 8.71 -6.84
C ASN A 120 29.57 7.25 -6.50
N GLY A 121 28.40 6.97 -5.94
CA GLY A 121 27.93 5.61 -5.68
C GLY A 121 28.62 4.86 -4.54
N VAL A 122 29.62 5.47 -3.90
CA VAL A 122 30.39 4.83 -2.83
C VAL A 122 29.44 4.42 -1.70
N PRO A 123 29.45 3.15 -1.27
CA PRO A 123 28.62 2.69 -0.16
C PRO A 123 28.94 3.46 1.13
N LEU A 124 27.90 4.05 1.73
CA LEU A 124 27.96 4.75 3.02
C LEU A 124 27.61 3.81 4.17
N GLY A 125 26.78 2.80 3.91
CA GLY A 125 26.33 1.84 4.90
C GLY A 125 25.52 0.71 4.26
N THR A 126 25.53 -0.46 4.89
CA THR A 126 24.80 -1.62 4.39
C THR A 126 24.06 -2.30 5.53
N THR A 127 22.77 -2.56 5.34
CA THR A 127 21.98 -3.44 6.20
C THR A 127 21.82 -4.78 5.51
N LYS A 128 22.43 -5.83 6.07
CA LYS A 128 22.26 -7.20 5.57
C LYS A 128 20.84 -7.67 5.90
N LEU A 129 20.13 -8.19 4.91
CA LEU A 129 18.77 -8.70 5.03
C LEU A 129 18.76 -10.23 5.14
N VAL A 130 19.50 -10.93 4.27
CA VAL A 130 19.59 -12.39 4.30
C VAL A 130 20.91 -12.81 4.97
N PRO A 131 20.92 -13.69 5.99
CA PRO A 131 19.78 -14.34 6.66
C PRO A 131 19.22 -13.53 7.87
N ASP A 132 19.80 -12.37 8.18
CA ASP A 132 19.54 -11.58 9.38
C ASP A 132 18.06 -11.33 9.69
N PHE A 133 17.27 -10.93 8.71
CA PHE A 133 15.86 -10.57 8.91
C PHE A 133 15.00 -11.81 9.17
N GLN A 134 15.31 -12.92 8.50
CA GLN A 134 14.67 -14.20 8.80
C GLN A 134 14.96 -14.63 10.24
N PHE A 135 16.20 -14.48 10.71
CA PHE A 135 16.58 -14.82 12.08
C PHE A 135 15.95 -13.88 13.13
N LYS A 136 16.03 -12.56 12.93
CA LYS A 136 15.58 -11.54 13.89
C LYS A 136 14.06 -11.40 13.95
N PHE A 137 13.38 -11.54 12.80
CA PHE A 137 11.96 -11.21 12.67
C PHE A 137 11.09 -12.40 12.25
N GLY A 138 11.67 -13.58 12.02
CA GLY A 138 10.96 -14.80 11.65
C GLY A 138 10.38 -14.83 10.23
N SER A 139 10.66 -13.79 9.42
CA SER A 139 10.10 -13.64 8.08
C SER A 139 11.03 -12.83 7.18
N PRO A 140 11.10 -13.11 5.87
CA PRO A 140 12.02 -12.45 4.96
C PRO A 140 11.53 -11.07 4.51
N TYR A 141 12.42 -10.34 3.84
CA TYR A 141 12.11 -9.10 3.14
C TYR A 141 11.84 -9.43 1.66
N TYR A 142 10.76 -8.93 1.09
CA TYR A 142 10.42 -9.19 -0.30
C TYR A 142 10.31 -7.90 -1.12
N LEU A 143 10.63 -8.01 -2.40
CA LEU A 143 10.47 -6.99 -3.42
C LEU A 143 9.61 -7.56 -4.55
N MET A 144 8.64 -6.80 -5.03
CA MET A 144 7.80 -7.26 -6.13
C MET A 144 7.13 -6.12 -6.89
N HIS A 145 6.59 -6.43 -8.06
CA HIS A 145 5.74 -5.49 -8.79
C HIS A 145 4.39 -5.36 -8.06
N ARG A 146 3.91 -4.13 -7.86
CA ARG A 146 2.67 -3.90 -7.10
C ARG A 146 1.45 -4.59 -7.74
N ALA A 147 1.41 -4.67 -9.06
CA ALA A 147 0.38 -5.43 -9.79
C ALA A 147 0.42 -6.95 -9.54
N ASP A 148 1.62 -7.54 -9.41
CA ASP A 148 1.78 -8.96 -9.09
C ASP A 148 1.30 -9.24 -7.66
N PHE A 149 1.64 -8.34 -6.72
CA PHE A 149 1.16 -8.43 -5.34
C PHE A 149 -0.36 -8.36 -5.26
N HIS A 150 -0.96 -7.38 -5.93
CA HIS A 150 -2.40 -7.19 -5.98
C HIS A 150 -3.10 -8.41 -6.57
N THR A 151 -2.61 -8.92 -7.71
CA THR A 151 -3.13 -10.13 -8.35
C THR A 151 -3.10 -11.33 -7.41
N ALA A 152 -2.03 -11.49 -6.64
CA ALA A 152 -1.92 -12.57 -5.67
C ALA A 152 -2.92 -12.44 -4.51
N LEU A 153 -3.17 -11.22 -4.01
CA LEU A 153 -4.21 -10.99 -3.01
C LEU A 153 -5.61 -11.29 -3.58
N VAL A 154 -5.91 -10.88 -4.81
CA VAL A 154 -7.18 -11.20 -5.48
C VAL A 154 -7.38 -12.71 -5.61
N LYS A 155 -6.34 -13.44 -6.05
CA LYS A 155 -6.38 -14.91 -6.15
C LYS A 155 -6.65 -15.56 -4.80
N CYS A 156 -5.92 -15.14 -3.76
CA CYS A 156 -6.10 -15.66 -2.40
C CYS A 156 -7.50 -15.37 -1.85
N ALA A 157 -7.99 -14.14 -2.01
CA ALA A 157 -9.32 -13.73 -1.57
C ALA A 157 -10.42 -14.58 -2.23
N ARG A 158 -10.37 -14.76 -3.56
CA ARG A 158 -11.32 -15.60 -4.29
C ARG A 158 -11.25 -17.06 -3.87
N GLN A 159 -10.05 -17.60 -3.64
CA GLN A 159 -9.88 -18.98 -3.15
C GLN A 159 -10.52 -19.18 -1.77
N LEU A 160 -10.57 -18.14 -0.95
CA LEU A 160 -11.23 -18.13 0.36
C LEU A 160 -12.73 -17.84 0.28
N GLY A 161 -13.31 -17.71 -0.92
CA GLY A 161 -14.74 -17.43 -1.11
C GLY A 161 -15.12 -15.96 -0.95
N VAL A 162 -14.17 -15.03 -0.93
CA VAL A 162 -14.46 -13.59 -0.94
C VAL A 162 -15.09 -13.22 -2.28
N GLU A 163 -16.26 -12.59 -2.23
CA GLU A 163 -16.91 -12.02 -3.41
C GLU A 163 -16.30 -10.65 -3.73
N ILE A 164 -15.95 -10.40 -4.99
CA ILE A 164 -15.38 -9.12 -5.43
C ILE A 164 -16.26 -8.56 -6.55
N GLN A 165 -16.95 -7.47 -6.27
CA GLN A 165 -17.83 -6.77 -7.21
C GLN A 165 -17.14 -5.51 -7.75
N THR A 166 -16.94 -5.46 -9.06
CA THR A 166 -16.34 -4.32 -9.79
C THR A 166 -17.41 -3.41 -10.38
N GLY A 167 -17.04 -2.15 -10.67
CA GLY A 167 -17.97 -1.15 -11.18
C GLY A 167 -18.95 -0.66 -10.11
N SER A 168 -18.68 -0.96 -8.84
CA SER A 168 -19.57 -0.70 -7.71
C SER A 168 -19.02 0.44 -6.87
N ARG A 169 -19.18 1.67 -7.37
CA ARG A 169 -18.73 2.87 -6.65
C ARG A 169 -19.66 3.16 -5.48
N VAL A 170 -19.14 3.14 -4.25
CA VAL A 170 -19.87 3.63 -3.07
C VAL A 170 -19.91 5.16 -3.05
N ILE A 171 -21.09 5.72 -2.79
CA ILE A 171 -21.35 7.17 -2.81
C ILE A 171 -21.85 7.71 -1.47
N SER A 172 -22.26 6.85 -0.53
CA SER A 172 -22.66 7.26 0.81
C SER A 172 -22.47 6.13 1.83
N TYR A 173 -22.29 6.53 3.09
CA TYR A 173 -22.23 5.65 4.25
C TYR A 173 -23.32 6.07 5.23
N ASN A 174 -24.10 5.12 5.72
CA ASN A 174 -24.95 5.26 6.88
C ASN A 174 -24.23 4.65 8.08
N SER A 175 -23.92 5.47 9.07
CA SER A 175 -23.20 5.06 10.29
C SER A 175 -24.11 4.79 11.49
N ASP A 176 -25.41 4.57 11.27
CA ASP A 176 -26.32 4.15 12.34
C ASP A 176 -25.81 2.85 12.98
N ALA A 177 -25.71 2.85 14.32
CA ALA A 177 -25.10 1.77 15.09
C ALA A 177 -25.78 0.40 14.91
N ASN A 178 -27.07 0.39 14.53
CA ASN A 178 -27.88 -0.81 14.37
C ASN A 178 -28.15 -1.18 12.91
N SER A 179 -27.85 -0.29 11.96
CA SER A 179 -28.19 -0.45 10.53
C SER A 179 -27.10 0.06 9.59
N ALA A 180 -25.84 0.04 10.03
CA ALA A 180 -24.71 0.50 9.23
C ALA A 180 -24.77 -0.08 7.80
N SER A 181 -24.73 0.82 6.81
CA SER A 181 -24.90 0.47 5.41
C SER A 181 -24.08 1.36 4.50
N VAL A 182 -23.86 0.91 3.28
CA VAL A 182 -23.33 1.73 2.19
C VAL A 182 -24.32 1.77 1.05
N GLN A 183 -24.30 2.85 0.28
CA GLN A 183 -25.04 2.95 -0.97
C GLN A 183 -24.07 3.06 -2.14
N THR A 184 -24.27 2.23 -3.16
CA THR A 184 -23.55 2.31 -4.43
C THR A 184 -24.24 3.26 -5.41
N ALA A 185 -23.50 3.71 -6.43
CA ALA A 185 -23.96 4.69 -7.41
C ALA A 185 -25.15 4.23 -8.26
N ASP A 186 -25.34 2.92 -8.41
CA ASP A 186 -26.50 2.30 -9.08
C ASP A 186 -27.72 2.15 -8.15
N GLY A 187 -27.63 2.61 -6.90
CA GLY A 187 -28.72 2.64 -5.94
C GLY A 187 -28.82 1.43 -5.03
N LEU A 188 -27.96 0.40 -5.19
CA LEU A 188 -27.93 -0.73 -4.26
C LEU A 188 -27.51 -0.27 -2.85
N VAL A 189 -28.26 -0.72 -1.84
CA VAL A 189 -27.95 -0.50 -0.43
C VAL A 189 -27.48 -1.81 0.18
N VAL A 190 -26.29 -1.79 0.77
CA VAL A 190 -25.65 -2.98 1.34
C VAL A 190 -25.44 -2.77 2.83
N SER A 191 -25.99 -3.68 3.63
CA SER A 191 -25.78 -3.74 5.08
C SER A 191 -24.93 -4.97 5.42
N ALA A 192 -24.06 -4.84 6.41
CA ALA A 192 -23.24 -5.92 6.95
C ALA A 192 -23.00 -5.71 8.44
N ASP A 193 -22.55 -6.74 9.15
CA ASP A 193 -22.16 -6.61 10.55
C ASP A 193 -20.92 -5.73 10.73
N LEU A 194 -20.06 -5.67 9.70
CA LEU A 194 -18.89 -4.81 9.66
C LEU A 194 -18.70 -4.21 8.26
N ILE A 195 -18.54 -2.89 8.19
CA ILE A 195 -18.12 -2.17 6.97
C ILE A 195 -16.69 -1.66 7.17
N ILE A 196 -15.81 -2.04 6.25
CA ILE A 196 -14.41 -1.63 6.23
C ILE A 196 -14.25 -0.59 5.14
N ALA A 197 -14.05 0.67 5.53
CA ALA A 197 -13.69 1.74 4.63
C ALA A 197 -12.21 1.63 4.21
N ALA A 198 -11.95 1.02 3.05
CA ALA A 198 -10.62 0.87 2.46
C ALA A 198 -10.49 1.64 1.13
N ASP A 199 -11.19 2.78 1.03
CA ASP A 199 -11.41 3.60 -0.16
C ASP A 199 -10.26 4.59 -0.47
N GLY A 200 -9.09 4.34 0.09
CA GLY A 200 -7.82 4.98 -0.28
C GLY A 200 -7.65 6.43 0.19
N ILE A 201 -6.64 7.11 -0.38
CA ILE A 201 -6.21 8.43 0.09
C ILE A 201 -7.29 9.52 -0.05
N LYS A 202 -8.21 9.35 -1.01
CA LYS A 202 -9.37 10.22 -1.27
C LYS A 202 -10.67 9.70 -0.62
N SER A 203 -10.53 8.97 0.47
CA SER A 203 -11.63 8.33 1.20
C SER A 203 -12.83 9.26 1.41
N LEU A 204 -13.99 8.80 0.93
CA LEU A 204 -15.29 9.40 1.24
C LEU A 204 -15.67 9.10 2.69
N ALA A 205 -15.38 7.88 3.16
CA ALA A 205 -15.66 7.47 4.53
C ALA A 205 -15.01 8.40 5.56
N ARG A 206 -13.79 8.89 5.26
CA ARG A 206 -13.08 9.83 6.13
C ARG A 206 -13.90 11.09 6.39
N SER A 207 -14.46 11.72 5.36
CA SER A 207 -15.34 12.89 5.55
C SER A 207 -16.62 12.53 6.29
N THR A 208 -17.22 11.36 6.04
CA THR A 208 -18.45 10.94 6.73
C THR A 208 -18.22 10.78 8.24
N ILE A 209 -17.13 10.11 8.63
CA ILE A 209 -16.78 9.90 10.05
C ILE A 209 -16.47 11.24 10.74
N LEU A 210 -15.83 12.17 10.03
CA LEU A 210 -15.48 13.50 10.54
C LEU A 210 -16.66 14.50 10.46
N GLY A 211 -17.91 14.04 10.35
CA GLY A 211 -19.09 14.92 10.37
C GLY A 211 -19.20 15.83 9.15
N GLY A 212 -18.70 15.37 8.00
CA GLY A 212 -18.66 16.15 6.76
C GLY A 212 -17.48 17.12 6.67
N ILE A 213 -16.61 17.18 7.69
CA ILE A 213 -15.43 18.05 7.67
C ILE A 213 -14.44 17.54 6.62
N PRO A 214 -14.09 18.36 5.61
CA PRO A 214 -13.05 17.99 4.66
C PRO A 214 -11.72 17.81 5.37
N ASN A 215 -11.06 16.68 5.12
CA ASN A 215 -9.69 16.42 5.58
C ASN A 215 -8.86 15.95 4.38
N PRO A 216 -8.45 16.89 3.50
CA PRO A 216 -7.69 16.56 2.31
C PRO A 216 -6.26 16.11 2.69
N PRO A 217 -5.59 15.32 1.85
CA PRO A 217 -4.18 15.03 2.01
C PRO A 217 -3.35 16.32 2.07
N LEU A 218 -2.31 16.33 2.90
CA LEU A 218 -1.36 17.42 2.94
C LEU A 218 -0.26 17.17 1.92
N ASN A 219 0.03 18.19 1.11
CA ASN A 219 1.19 18.14 0.23
C ASN A 219 2.48 18.18 1.08
N THR A 220 3.41 17.28 0.77
CA THR A 220 4.69 17.14 1.48
C THR A 220 5.78 18.05 0.93
N GLY A 221 5.57 18.68 -0.24
CA GLY A 221 6.58 19.44 -0.96
C GLY A 221 7.57 18.57 -1.75
N PHE A 222 7.27 17.27 -1.91
CA PHE A 222 8.09 16.31 -2.64
C PHE A 222 7.25 15.52 -3.64
N ALA A 223 7.87 15.24 -4.79
CA ALA A 223 7.35 14.34 -5.81
C ALA A 223 8.37 13.24 -6.10
N ALA A 224 7.91 12.17 -6.76
CA ALA A 224 8.76 11.06 -7.15
C ALA A 224 8.47 10.60 -8.57
N TYR A 225 9.50 10.59 -9.41
CA TYR A 225 9.48 9.85 -10.67
C TYR A 225 9.57 8.36 -10.38
N ARG A 226 8.85 7.57 -11.17
CA ARG A 226 8.90 6.11 -11.10
C ARG A 226 9.11 5.55 -12.49
N ALA A 227 10.07 4.64 -12.61
CA ALA A 227 10.36 3.94 -13.85
C ALA A 227 10.59 2.45 -13.59
N THR A 228 10.30 1.63 -14.59
CA THR A 228 10.70 0.23 -14.60
C THR A 228 11.46 -0.05 -15.90
N VAL A 229 12.65 -0.62 -15.79
CA VAL A 229 13.51 -0.94 -16.93
C VAL A 229 13.66 -2.45 -17.02
N ASP A 230 13.54 -3.02 -18.21
CA ASP A 230 13.79 -4.45 -18.43
C ASP A 230 15.29 -4.72 -18.28
N THR A 231 15.66 -5.69 -17.43
CA THR A 231 17.07 -5.97 -17.15
C THR A 231 17.82 -6.51 -18.36
N ARG A 232 17.11 -7.00 -19.39
CA ARG A 232 17.72 -7.38 -20.68
C ARG A 232 18.33 -6.19 -21.42
N LEU A 233 17.75 -4.99 -21.29
CA LEU A 233 18.27 -3.77 -21.91
C LEU A 233 19.54 -3.26 -21.21
N MET A 234 19.79 -3.71 -19.97
CA MET A 234 20.91 -3.27 -19.14
C MET A 234 22.10 -4.25 -19.22
N ARG A 235 21.93 -5.42 -19.84
CA ARG A 235 22.91 -6.51 -19.80
C ARG A 235 24.24 -6.15 -20.46
N ASP A 236 24.19 -5.34 -21.50
CA ASP A 236 25.36 -4.94 -22.28
C ASP A 236 26.10 -3.75 -21.64
N HIS A 237 25.57 -3.18 -20.55
CA HIS A 237 26.15 -2.07 -19.81
C HIS A 237 26.85 -2.58 -18.54
N ALA A 238 28.18 -2.72 -18.61
CA ALA A 238 28.99 -3.35 -17.55
C ALA A 238 28.87 -2.66 -16.19
N ASP A 239 28.72 -1.34 -16.19
CA ASP A 239 28.49 -0.46 -15.04
C ASP A 239 27.14 -0.71 -14.35
N LEU A 240 26.11 -1.13 -15.10
CA LEU A 240 24.76 -1.35 -14.57
C LEU A 240 24.53 -2.77 -14.03
N ARG A 241 25.42 -3.74 -14.34
CA ARG A 241 25.25 -5.17 -13.98
C ARG A 241 25.07 -5.38 -12.48
N GLY A 242 25.78 -4.61 -11.67
CA GLY A 242 25.70 -4.68 -10.20
C GLY A 242 24.32 -4.35 -9.63
N LEU A 243 23.43 -3.69 -10.39
CA LEU A 243 22.08 -3.33 -9.94
C LEU A 243 21.07 -4.48 -10.05
N PHE A 244 21.35 -5.50 -10.88
CA PHE A 244 20.38 -6.56 -11.16
C PHE A 244 20.92 -7.99 -11.07
N GLU A 245 22.24 -8.21 -11.12
CA GLU A 245 22.80 -9.56 -10.99
C GLU A 245 22.80 -10.07 -9.55
N SER A 246 22.94 -9.16 -8.58
CA SER A 246 22.84 -9.45 -7.16
C SER A 246 21.64 -8.69 -6.59
N PRO A 247 20.56 -9.38 -6.17
CA PRO A 247 19.38 -8.75 -5.60
C PRO A 247 19.73 -7.84 -4.40
N ASN A 248 19.66 -6.52 -4.58
CA ASN A 248 19.97 -5.55 -3.55
C ASN A 248 19.01 -4.35 -3.70
N ILE A 249 18.76 -3.65 -2.60
CA ILE A 249 18.11 -2.35 -2.63
C ILE A 249 19.22 -1.31 -2.57
N SER A 250 19.46 -0.58 -3.65
CA SER A 250 20.42 0.52 -3.67
C SER A 250 19.70 1.85 -3.47
N LEU A 251 20.19 2.67 -2.52
CA LEU A 251 19.61 3.96 -2.18
C LEU A 251 20.70 5.03 -2.19
N TRP A 252 20.72 5.86 -3.23
CA TRP A 252 21.56 7.05 -3.31
C TRP A 252 20.88 8.19 -2.57
N ILE A 253 21.59 8.81 -1.63
CA ILE A 253 21.07 9.90 -0.80
C ILE A 253 21.88 11.16 -1.04
N GLY A 254 21.20 12.24 -1.38
CA GLY A 254 21.75 13.58 -1.52
C GLY A 254 20.86 14.63 -0.86
N GLU A 255 21.22 15.90 -1.01
CA GLU A 255 20.47 16.99 -0.39
C GLU A 255 19.06 17.12 -1.00
N ASN A 256 18.05 16.89 -0.15
CA ASN A 256 16.63 16.93 -0.49
C ASN A 256 16.24 16.02 -1.67
N ARG A 257 17.02 14.98 -1.96
CA ARG A 257 16.79 14.07 -3.10
C ARG A 257 17.28 12.67 -2.75
N HIS A 258 16.64 11.67 -3.34
CA HIS A 258 17.16 10.30 -3.30
C HIS A 258 16.73 9.50 -4.52
N VAL A 259 17.56 8.54 -4.89
CA VAL A 259 17.26 7.55 -5.92
C VAL A 259 17.29 6.17 -5.27
N MET A 260 16.21 5.41 -5.44
CA MET A 260 16.10 4.05 -4.94
C MET A 260 15.91 3.10 -6.11
N THR A 261 16.76 2.08 -6.20
CA THR A 261 16.64 1.02 -7.20
C THR A 261 16.62 -0.36 -6.57
N TYR A 262 15.82 -1.25 -7.15
CA TYR A 262 15.75 -2.65 -6.74
C TYR A 262 15.03 -3.51 -7.79
N CYS A 263 15.36 -4.78 -7.86
CA CYS A 263 14.74 -5.70 -8.80
C CYS A 263 13.34 -6.14 -8.38
N ILE A 264 12.46 -6.31 -9.37
CA ILE A 264 11.08 -6.80 -9.24
C ILE A 264 10.75 -7.82 -10.35
N SER A 265 9.57 -8.43 -10.29
CA SER A 265 9.10 -9.43 -11.26
C SER A 265 10.10 -10.56 -11.47
N GLY A 266 10.59 -11.13 -10.36
CA GLY A 266 11.58 -12.22 -10.35
C GLY A 266 12.94 -11.83 -10.94
N GLY A 267 13.33 -10.55 -10.86
CA GLY A 267 14.61 -10.05 -11.37
C GLY A 267 14.58 -9.60 -12.83
N LYS A 268 13.43 -9.68 -13.51
CA LYS A 268 13.30 -9.31 -14.93
C LYS A 268 13.23 -7.81 -15.17
N LYS A 269 12.90 -7.04 -14.13
CA LYS A 269 12.80 -5.58 -14.22
C LYS A 269 13.51 -4.92 -13.05
N LEU A 270 14.24 -3.84 -13.32
CA LEU A 270 14.71 -2.92 -12.29
C LEU A 270 13.65 -1.85 -12.06
N ASN A 271 13.25 -1.69 -10.81
CA ASN A 271 12.41 -0.58 -10.37
C ASN A 271 13.28 0.61 -9.97
N MET A 272 12.87 1.82 -10.33
CA MET A 272 13.52 3.06 -9.95
C MET A 272 12.51 4.03 -9.36
N VAL A 273 12.87 4.65 -8.23
CA VAL A 273 12.11 5.73 -7.59
C VAL A 273 13.07 6.90 -7.37
N LEU A 274 12.78 8.04 -8.00
CA LEU A 274 13.63 9.23 -7.93
C LEU A 274 12.84 10.36 -7.27
N SER A 275 13.11 10.61 -5.99
CA SER A 275 12.42 11.61 -5.18
C SER A 275 13.12 12.96 -5.29
N HIS A 276 12.35 14.02 -5.47
CA HIS A 276 12.84 15.39 -5.57
C HIS A 276 11.87 16.38 -4.94
N PRO A 277 12.32 17.60 -4.59
CA PRO A 277 11.42 18.67 -4.20
C PRO A 277 10.49 19.03 -5.35
N GLU A 278 9.23 19.25 -5.04
CA GLU A 278 8.26 19.77 -6.01
C GLU A 278 8.60 21.23 -6.35
N ASN A 279 8.38 21.63 -7.60
CA ASN A 279 8.61 22.99 -8.10
C ASN A 279 7.35 23.50 -8.81
N GLU A 280 7.27 24.82 -9.06
CA GLU A 280 6.10 25.47 -9.68
C GLU A 280 5.65 24.84 -11.01
N SER A 281 6.57 24.23 -11.78
CA SER A 281 6.25 23.53 -13.04
C SER A 281 5.57 22.17 -12.86
N ASN A 282 5.60 21.59 -11.66
CA ASN A 282 4.97 20.33 -11.29
C ASN A 282 3.83 20.49 -10.27
N VAL A 283 3.43 21.72 -9.95
CA VAL A 283 2.31 22.00 -9.04
C VAL A 283 1.01 21.50 -9.67
N GLY A 284 0.47 20.43 -9.12
CA GLY A 284 -0.85 19.96 -9.51
C GLY A 284 -1.16 18.58 -8.96
N ASP A 285 -2.00 18.54 -7.94
CA ASP A 285 -2.65 17.34 -7.41
C ASP A 285 -3.41 16.56 -8.51
N ILE A 286 -2.72 15.69 -9.23
CA ILE A 286 -3.36 14.56 -9.92
C ILE A 286 -3.00 13.29 -9.16
N PRO A 287 -4.01 12.50 -8.74
CA PRO A 287 -3.77 11.16 -8.27
C PRO A 287 -3.12 10.33 -9.37
N GLY A 288 -1.86 9.94 -9.17
CA GLY A 288 -1.22 8.91 -9.97
C GLY A 288 -0.45 9.36 -11.21
N GLY A 289 -0.12 10.64 -11.39
CA GLY A 289 0.81 11.02 -12.48
C GLY A 289 1.03 12.51 -12.70
N SER A 290 1.99 12.83 -13.57
CA SER A 290 2.27 14.18 -14.06
C SER A 290 1.31 14.56 -15.21
N ARG A 291 1.04 15.86 -15.40
CA ARG A 291 0.36 16.41 -16.59
C ARG A 291 1.29 16.51 -17.81
N LEU A 292 2.59 16.40 -17.59
CA LEU A 292 3.60 16.57 -18.62
C LEU A 292 3.63 15.35 -19.55
N ASP A 293 3.96 15.60 -20.81
CA ASP A 293 4.30 14.52 -21.73
C ASP A 293 5.58 13.81 -21.27
N MET A 294 5.84 12.63 -21.84
CA MET A 294 6.97 11.80 -21.42
C MET A 294 8.33 12.43 -21.71
N GLU A 295 8.48 13.16 -22.82
CA GLU A 295 9.75 13.80 -23.18
C GLU A 295 10.10 14.91 -22.19
N THR A 296 9.13 15.78 -21.89
CA THR A 296 9.27 16.85 -20.90
C THR A 296 9.56 16.28 -19.52
N THR A 297 8.82 15.24 -19.10
CA THR A 297 9.05 14.54 -17.82
C THR A 297 10.48 14.00 -17.70
N LEU A 298 11.00 13.38 -18.77
CA LEU A 298 12.37 12.84 -18.79
C LEU A 298 13.42 13.95 -18.76
N ALA A 299 13.19 15.05 -19.48
CA ALA A 299 14.10 16.20 -19.48
C ALA A 299 14.18 16.85 -18.10
N GLU A 300 13.03 17.06 -17.43
CA GLU A 300 13.00 17.58 -16.06
C GLU A 300 13.66 16.62 -15.07
N MET A 301 13.36 15.32 -15.15
CA MET A 301 14.01 14.31 -14.32
C MET A 301 15.54 14.36 -14.47
N ARG A 302 16.06 14.37 -15.70
CA ARG A 302 17.52 14.45 -15.94
C ARG A 302 18.13 15.71 -15.32
N LYS A 303 17.46 16.86 -15.43
CA LYS A 303 17.90 18.11 -14.81
C LYS A 303 17.92 18.03 -13.28
N GLN A 304 16.95 17.37 -12.65
CA GLN A 304 16.88 17.23 -11.19
C GLN A 304 18.02 16.38 -10.60
N PHE A 305 18.59 15.48 -11.41
CA PHE A 305 19.64 14.54 -11.00
C PHE A 305 20.95 14.75 -11.79
N GLU A 306 21.17 15.96 -12.32
CA GLU A 306 22.43 16.32 -12.99
C GLU A 306 23.61 16.23 -12.01
N GLY A 307 24.71 15.62 -12.44
CA GLY A 307 25.92 15.44 -11.62
C GLY A 307 25.84 14.33 -10.58
N TRP A 308 24.75 13.56 -10.52
CA TRP A 308 24.66 12.35 -9.71
C TRP A 308 25.50 11.22 -10.32
N ASP A 309 25.79 10.21 -9.50
CA ASP A 309 26.40 8.95 -9.93
C ASP A 309 25.75 8.45 -11.23
N PRO A 310 26.52 8.19 -12.30
CA PRO A 310 25.97 7.81 -13.61
C PRO A 310 25.39 6.38 -13.65
N VAL A 311 25.55 5.58 -12.60
CA VAL A 311 25.12 4.18 -12.47
C VAL A 311 23.66 4.05 -12.03
#